data_AF-A0A1V3SET9-F1
#
_entry.id   AF-A0A1V3SET9-F1
#
_cell.length_a   1.000
_cell.length_b   1.000
_cell.length_c   1.000
_cell.angle_alpha   90.00
_cell.angle_beta   90.00
_cell.angle_gamma   90.00
#
_symmetry.space_group_name_H-M   'P 1'
#
loop_
_entity.id
_entity.type
_entity.pdbx_description
1 polymer ?
#
loop_
_entity_poly.entity_id
_entity_poly.type
_entity_poly.pdbx_seq_one_letter_code
_entity_poly.pdbx_strand_id
1 'polypeptide(L)'
;MASDLDTVRVLRALFNDIPRAPQGLSHEATMEWIQRSMTDFPGGEVAYMIEHVTRNSMVDIVLRLREDGYLKDDQQFDATLQQIATPEGRQTFRDWCINAQKSVDATARLLNRAKRAWSEPEPLYVADPLAVQRFIDGQPTGAGVLFAEFAMRSDVSEIGLFESEPGAIYEFDWGFITEDPGEWNVYVTEVWRRGTVGHFDRMLGAWRLETTHALPEGQLRAPHVPAGLAEEVGIARFSALTLLAGDDPAVRRWIGEVFITHMLPVMAARALDENYDFPAKVMELN
;
A
#
# COMPACT_ATOMS: atom_id res chain seq x y z
N MET A 1 25.42 -0.97 2.06
CA MET A 1 24.84 -0.74 3.39
C MET A 1 25.53 0.48 3.97
N ALA A 2 24.78 1.46 4.46
CA ALA A 2 25.37 2.65 5.05
C ALA A 2 26.01 2.25 6.37
N SER A 3 27.22 2.75 6.61
CA SER A 3 27.92 2.45 7.85
C SER A 3 27.46 3.36 8.98
N ASP A 4 27.70 2.97 10.23
CA ASP A 4 27.52 3.86 11.39
C ASP A 4 28.31 5.17 11.24
N LEU A 5 29.46 5.11 10.55
CA LEU A 5 30.27 6.27 10.23
C LEU A 5 29.53 7.21 9.26
N ASP A 6 28.83 6.68 8.24
CA ASP A 6 28.02 7.47 7.31
C ASP A 6 26.89 8.18 8.05
N THR A 7 26.20 7.50 8.97
CA THR A 7 25.18 8.09 9.85
C THR A 7 25.72 9.26 10.65
N VAL A 8 26.90 9.10 11.27
CA VAL A 8 27.55 10.19 12.02
C VAL A 8 27.92 11.36 11.12
N ARG A 9 28.39 11.11 9.89
CA ARG A 9 28.77 12.15 8.93
C ARG A 9 27.55 12.94 8.45
N VAL A 10 26.43 12.26 8.16
CA VAL A 10 25.16 12.90 7.77
C VAL A 10 24.59 13.72 8.91
N LEU A 11 24.53 13.18 10.14
CA LEU A 11 24.08 13.91 11.32
C LEU A 11 24.94 15.16 11.59
N ARG A 12 26.26 15.05 11.42
CA ARG A 12 27.15 16.21 11.57
C ARG A 12 26.89 17.26 10.51
N ALA A 13 26.69 16.88 9.25
CA ALA A 13 26.38 17.83 8.19
C ALA A 13 25.04 18.54 8.46
N LEU A 14 24.00 17.79 8.77
CA LEU A 14 22.65 18.35 8.92
C LEU A 14 22.44 19.16 10.21
N PHE A 15 23.17 18.87 11.29
CA PHE A 15 22.97 19.48 12.60
C PHE A 15 24.20 20.25 13.12
N ASN A 16 25.10 20.69 12.23
CA ASN A 16 26.30 21.46 12.62
C ASN A 16 25.98 22.84 13.22
N ASP A 17 24.88 23.45 12.80
CA ASP A 17 24.45 24.82 13.09
C ASP A 17 23.28 24.86 14.09
N ILE A 18 22.81 23.71 14.57
CA ILE A 18 21.89 23.63 15.71
C ILE A 18 22.75 23.51 16.98
N PRO A 19 22.53 24.39 17.99
CA PRO A 19 23.21 24.30 19.27
C PRO A 19 23.08 22.89 19.85
N ARG A 20 24.10 22.43 20.57
CA ARG A 20 24.05 21.18 21.33
C ARG A 20 24.06 21.50 22.80
N ALA A 21 23.32 20.71 23.58
CA ALA A 21 23.35 20.81 25.02
C ALA A 21 24.80 20.64 25.52
N PRO A 22 25.29 21.53 26.40
CA PRO A 22 26.57 21.35 27.07
C PRO A 22 26.67 19.97 27.73
N GLN A 23 27.85 19.36 27.68
CA GLN A 23 28.08 18.08 28.34
C GLN A 23 28.06 18.26 29.86
N GLY A 24 27.51 17.27 30.58
CA GLY A 24 27.49 17.24 32.04
C GLY A 24 26.33 18.00 32.70
N LEU A 25 25.35 18.47 31.93
CA LEU A 25 24.10 19.00 32.48
C LEU A 25 23.29 17.90 33.19
N SER A 26 22.59 18.27 34.26
CA SER A 26 21.54 17.42 34.84
C SER A 26 20.38 17.26 33.86
N HIS A 27 19.51 16.29 34.10
CA HIS A 27 18.33 16.09 33.25
C HIS A 27 17.44 17.34 33.21
N GLU A 28 17.17 17.97 34.36
CA GLU A 28 16.39 19.22 34.47
C GLU A 28 17.06 20.37 33.69
N ALA A 29 18.37 20.58 33.88
CA ALA A 29 19.10 21.63 33.17
C ALA A 29 19.18 21.38 31.66
N THR A 30 19.15 20.11 31.23
CA THR A 30 19.07 19.74 29.81
C THR A 30 17.70 20.09 29.23
N MET A 31 16.62 19.81 29.95
CA MET A 31 15.26 20.16 29.51
C MET A 31 15.05 21.67 29.43
N GLU A 32 15.54 22.43 30.42
CA GLU A 32 15.53 23.90 30.39
C GLU A 32 16.34 24.45 29.21
N TRP A 33 17.51 23.86 28.94
CA TRP A 33 18.34 24.26 27.81
C TRP A 33 17.65 23.98 26.47
N ILE A 34 16.99 22.83 26.32
CA ILE A 34 16.21 22.48 25.12
C ILE A 34 15.08 23.49 24.95
N GLN A 35 14.30 23.76 26.00
CA GLN A 35 13.17 24.67 25.95
C GLN A 35 13.62 26.08 25.54
N ARG A 36 14.68 26.61 26.17
CA ARG A 36 15.26 27.89 25.78
C ARG A 36 15.74 27.89 24.32
N SER A 37 16.39 26.82 23.87
CA SER A 37 16.86 26.69 22.49
C SER A 37 15.72 26.68 21.47
N MET A 38 14.56 26.12 21.82
CA MET A 38 13.35 26.18 21.00
C MET A 38 12.77 27.60 20.95
N THR A 39 12.70 28.28 22.09
CA THR A 39 12.17 29.65 22.19
C THR A 39 13.07 30.66 21.45
N ASP A 40 14.39 30.53 21.58
CA ASP A 40 15.37 31.44 20.99
C ASP A 40 15.61 31.17 19.49
N PHE A 41 15.01 30.12 18.93
CA PHE A 41 15.17 29.78 17.53
C PHE A 41 14.50 30.81 16.61
N PRO A 42 15.12 31.20 15.49
CA PRO A 42 14.48 32.09 14.51
C PRO A 42 13.16 31.52 14.00
N GLY A 43 12.05 32.21 14.26
CA GLY A 43 10.69 31.74 13.95
C GLY A 43 9.99 30.99 15.10
N GLY A 44 10.65 30.90 16.27
CA GLY A 44 10.11 30.33 17.50
C GLY A 44 10.05 28.80 17.50
N GLU A 45 9.36 28.27 18.50
CA GLU A 45 9.32 26.83 18.81
C GLU A 45 8.79 25.98 17.65
N VAL A 46 7.77 26.48 16.93
CA VAL A 46 7.19 25.76 15.78
C VAL A 46 8.20 25.64 14.65
N ALA A 47 8.95 26.71 14.36
CA ALA A 47 9.99 26.68 13.33
C ALA A 47 11.13 25.74 13.73
N TYR A 48 11.52 25.73 15.01
CA TYR A 48 12.49 24.77 15.53
C TYR A 48 12.05 23.32 15.32
N MET A 49 10.80 23.00 15.70
CA MET A 49 10.25 21.64 15.56
C MET A 49 10.18 21.20 14.10
N ILE A 50 9.69 22.06 13.20
CA ILE A 50 9.62 21.77 11.77
C ILE A 50 11.02 21.52 11.21
N GLU A 51 11.99 22.37 11.54
CA GLU A 51 13.36 22.23 11.05
C GLU A 51 14.00 20.94 11.58
N HIS A 52 13.79 20.60 12.86
CA HIS A 52 14.33 19.39 13.46
C HIS A 52 13.72 18.11 12.85
N VAL A 53 12.40 18.08 12.65
CA VAL A 53 11.73 16.96 11.96
C VAL A 53 12.23 16.86 10.52
N THR A 54 12.30 17.97 9.80
CA THR A 54 12.73 18.01 8.39
C THR A 54 14.16 17.50 8.23
N ARG A 55 15.08 17.90 9.11
CA ARG A 55 16.47 17.42 9.08
C ARG A 55 16.58 15.95 9.43
N ASN A 56 15.78 15.44 10.37
CA ASN A 56 15.72 14.01 10.65
C ASN A 56 15.26 13.22 9.42
N SER A 57 14.20 13.66 8.74
CA SER A 57 13.77 13.04 7.48
C SER A 57 14.87 13.07 6.40
N MET A 58 15.67 14.14 6.34
CA MET A 58 16.81 14.21 5.41
C MET A 58 17.91 13.20 5.75
N VAL A 59 18.12 12.85 7.03
CA VAL A 59 19.06 11.79 7.43
C VAL A 59 18.66 10.47 6.77
N ASP A 60 17.39 10.08 6.94
CA ASP A 60 16.87 8.81 6.40
C ASP A 60 16.97 8.77 4.88
N ILE A 61 16.62 9.86 4.19
CA ILE A 61 16.70 9.95 2.74
C ILE A 61 18.14 9.82 2.25
N VAL A 62 19.09 10.56 2.85
CA VAL A 62 20.49 10.51 2.44
C VAL A 62 21.11 9.13 2.69
N LEU A 63 20.80 8.51 3.83
CA LEU A 63 21.27 7.16 4.14
C LEU A 63 20.66 6.12 3.19
N ARG A 64 19.38 6.26 2.85
CA ARG A 64 18.75 5.39 1.85
C ARG A 64 19.43 5.53 0.48
N LEU A 65 19.63 6.76 0.01
CA LEU A 65 20.34 7.04 -1.25
C LEU A 65 21.78 6.53 -1.25
N ARG A 66 22.43 6.47 -0.08
CA ARG A 66 23.75 5.87 0.12
C ARG A 66 23.72 4.34 0.06
N GLU A 67 22.64 3.73 0.55
CA GLU A 67 22.47 2.27 0.57
C GLU A 67 22.10 1.68 -0.77
N ASP A 68 21.05 2.19 -1.39
CA ASP A 68 20.46 1.61 -2.59
C ASP A 68 20.33 2.59 -3.76
N GLY A 69 20.51 3.89 -3.52
CA GLY A 69 20.44 4.95 -4.53
C GLY A 69 21.78 5.31 -5.22
N TYR A 70 21.84 6.56 -5.70
CA TYR A 70 22.97 7.07 -6.50
C TYR A 70 24.16 7.56 -5.67
N LEU A 71 24.03 7.69 -4.34
CA LEU A 71 25.12 8.14 -3.45
C LEU A 71 26.05 7.01 -3.00
N LYS A 72 26.03 5.86 -3.69
CA LYS A 72 26.96 4.75 -3.46
C LYS A 72 28.41 5.13 -3.75
N ASP A 73 28.62 6.12 -4.61
CA ASP A 73 29.92 6.71 -4.87
C ASP A 73 30.33 7.67 -3.74
N ASP A 74 31.54 7.49 -3.20
CA ASP A 74 32.03 8.26 -2.06
C ASP A 74 32.20 9.75 -2.39
N GLN A 75 32.59 10.08 -3.62
CA GLN A 75 32.78 11.46 -4.03
C GLN A 75 31.44 12.20 -4.10
N GLN A 76 30.41 11.55 -4.64
CA GLN A 76 29.06 12.10 -4.70
C GLN A 76 28.42 12.22 -3.31
N PHE A 77 28.66 11.23 -2.45
CA PHE A 77 28.23 11.29 -1.06
C PHE A 77 28.89 12.47 -0.33
N ASP A 78 30.20 12.63 -0.47
CA ASP A 78 30.94 13.72 0.17
C ASP A 78 30.50 15.10 -0.32
N ALA A 79 30.24 15.25 -1.63
CA ALA A 79 29.68 16.47 -2.20
C ALA A 79 28.29 16.79 -1.62
N THR A 80 27.45 15.76 -1.44
CA THR A 80 26.13 15.91 -0.83
C THR A 80 26.24 16.33 0.64
N LEU A 81 27.17 15.75 1.40
CA LEU A 81 27.43 16.15 2.79
C LEU A 81 27.87 17.62 2.88
N GLN A 82 28.74 18.08 1.98
CA GLN A 82 29.16 19.48 1.94
C GLN A 82 28.00 20.41 1.58
N GLN A 83 27.12 20.00 0.68
CA GLN A 83 25.93 20.76 0.32
C GLN A 83 24.97 20.88 1.52
N ILE A 84 24.57 19.77 2.13
CA ILE A 84 23.56 19.79 3.21
C ILE A 84 24.09 20.38 4.54
N ALA A 85 25.40 20.68 4.60
CA ALA A 85 26.00 21.39 5.71
C ALA A 85 25.60 22.87 5.80
N THR A 86 25.01 23.45 4.74
CA THR A 86 24.57 24.85 4.70
C THR A 86 23.05 24.96 4.61
N PRO A 87 22.43 26.03 5.17
CA PRO A 87 20.99 26.26 5.05
C PRO A 87 20.49 26.26 3.60
N GLU A 88 21.21 26.94 2.70
CA GLU A 88 20.87 27.05 1.29
C GLU A 88 21.00 25.70 0.57
N GLY A 89 22.03 24.92 0.91
CA GLY A 89 22.24 23.61 0.34
C GLY A 89 21.21 22.58 0.82
N ARG A 90 20.76 22.66 2.08
CA ARG A 90 19.62 21.89 2.58
C ARG A 90 18.33 22.23 1.84
N GLN A 91 18.05 23.52 1.62
CA GLN A 91 16.89 23.93 0.83
C GLN A 91 16.96 23.36 -0.59
N THR A 92 18.11 23.49 -1.25
CA THR A 92 18.34 22.92 -2.58
C THR A 92 18.13 21.40 -2.61
N PHE A 93 18.60 20.69 -1.58
CA PHE A 93 18.40 19.24 -1.46
C PHE A 93 16.93 18.87 -1.25
N ARG A 94 16.19 19.63 -0.43
CA ARG A 94 14.74 19.45 -0.25
C ARG A 94 13.97 19.70 -1.54
N ASP A 95 14.29 20.77 -2.25
CA ASP A 95 13.67 21.09 -3.54
C ASP A 95 13.99 19.99 -4.56
N TRP A 96 15.20 19.43 -4.54
CA TRP A 96 15.54 18.24 -5.31
C TRP A 96 14.71 17.04 -4.88
N CYS A 97 14.52 16.76 -3.58
CA CYS A 97 13.67 15.65 -3.12
C CYS A 97 12.22 15.81 -3.58
N ILE A 98 11.66 17.01 -3.48
CA ILE A 98 10.31 17.34 -3.95
C ILE A 98 10.22 17.19 -5.48
N ASN A 99 11.24 17.67 -6.20
CA ASN A 99 11.30 17.53 -7.65
C ASN A 99 11.60 16.09 -8.08
N ALA A 100 12.27 15.29 -7.26
CA ALA A 100 12.50 13.87 -7.48
C ALA A 100 11.19 13.10 -7.26
N GLN A 101 10.40 13.44 -6.24
CA GLN A 101 9.03 12.97 -6.11
C GLN A 101 8.18 13.34 -7.34
N LYS A 102 8.35 14.55 -7.89
CA LYS A 102 7.70 14.96 -9.16
C LYS A 102 8.34 14.34 -10.41
N SER A 103 9.61 13.91 -10.36
CA SER A 103 10.34 13.29 -11.47
C SER A 103 10.19 11.78 -11.46
N VAL A 104 9.69 11.17 -10.37
CA VAL A 104 9.05 9.87 -10.41
C VAL A 104 7.96 9.90 -11.49
N ASP A 105 7.25 11.00 -11.75
CA ASP A 105 6.35 11.08 -12.93
C ASP A 105 7.08 11.14 -14.27
N ALA A 106 8.29 11.71 -14.37
CA ALA A 106 9.04 11.80 -15.62
C ALA A 106 9.78 10.48 -15.95
N THR A 107 10.36 9.86 -14.93
CA THR A 107 10.95 8.52 -15.00
C THR A 107 9.86 7.45 -15.11
N ALA A 108 8.70 7.58 -14.46
CA ALA A 108 7.54 6.73 -14.73
C ALA A 108 7.00 6.95 -16.14
N ARG A 109 6.98 8.18 -16.68
CA ARG A 109 6.64 8.41 -18.11
C ARG A 109 7.66 7.77 -19.07
N LEU A 110 8.94 7.77 -18.74
CA LEU A 110 9.99 7.11 -19.54
C LEU A 110 9.98 5.59 -19.37
N LEU A 111 9.73 5.08 -18.16
CA LEU A 111 9.53 3.66 -17.87
C LEU A 111 8.24 3.15 -18.51
N ASN A 112 7.15 3.91 -18.49
CA ASN A 112 5.90 3.57 -19.19
C ASN A 112 6.08 3.59 -20.72
N ARG A 113 7.00 4.41 -21.26
CA ARG A 113 7.42 4.34 -22.67
C ARG A 113 8.33 3.15 -22.97
N ALA A 114 9.13 2.71 -22.01
CA ALA A 114 10.10 1.62 -22.17
C ALA A 114 9.54 0.24 -21.76
N LYS A 115 8.44 0.19 -21.03
CA LYS A 115 7.74 -1.04 -20.65
C LYS A 115 7.22 -1.71 -21.93
N ARG A 116 7.59 -2.98 -22.10
CA ARG A 116 6.98 -3.88 -23.10
C ARG A 116 5.45 -3.75 -23.00
N ALA A 117 4.75 -3.85 -24.12
CA ALA A 117 3.30 -4.01 -24.13
C ALA A 117 2.90 -5.03 -23.05
N TRP A 118 2.14 -4.60 -22.05
CA TRP A 118 1.70 -5.49 -20.98
C TRP A 118 0.78 -6.53 -21.60
N SER A 119 1.10 -7.80 -21.37
CA SER A 119 0.19 -8.90 -21.68
C SER A 119 -0.72 -9.09 -20.48
N GLU A 120 -2.02 -9.21 -20.72
CA GLU A 120 -2.94 -9.69 -19.69
C GLU A 120 -2.43 -11.05 -19.15
N PRO A 121 -2.30 -11.21 -17.82
CA PRO A 121 -1.92 -12.48 -17.25
C PRO A 121 -3.05 -13.49 -17.46
N GLU A 122 -2.68 -14.76 -17.55
CA GLU A 122 -3.67 -15.84 -17.55
C GLU A 122 -4.46 -15.83 -16.23
N PRO A 123 -5.76 -16.17 -16.25
CA PRO A 123 -6.58 -16.29 -15.05
C PRO A 123 -5.91 -17.17 -13.99
N LEU A 124 -5.94 -16.72 -12.72
CA LEU A 124 -5.31 -17.45 -11.61
C LEU A 124 -5.91 -18.86 -11.42
N TYR A 125 -7.21 -18.99 -11.68
CA TYR A 125 -7.95 -20.23 -11.56
C TYR A 125 -9.09 -20.28 -12.59
N VAL A 126 -9.72 -21.45 -12.73
CA VAL A 126 -10.97 -21.62 -13.47
C VAL A 126 -12.03 -22.03 -12.46
N ALA A 127 -13.11 -21.25 -12.33
CA ALA A 127 -14.12 -21.52 -11.31
C ALA A 127 -14.84 -22.86 -11.55
N ASP A 128 -14.97 -23.67 -10.51
CA ASP A 128 -15.78 -24.90 -10.54
C ASP A 128 -17.28 -24.52 -10.68
N PRO A 129 -17.95 -24.89 -11.78
CA PRO A 129 -19.36 -24.57 -11.99
C PRO A 129 -20.27 -25.10 -10.87
N LEU A 130 -19.94 -26.23 -10.23
CA LEU A 130 -20.73 -26.79 -9.14
C LEU A 130 -20.57 -26.00 -7.84
N ALA A 131 -19.36 -25.53 -7.54
CA ALA A 131 -19.13 -24.62 -6.41
C ALA A 131 -19.83 -23.28 -6.62
N VAL A 132 -19.77 -22.72 -7.83
CA VAL A 132 -20.48 -21.47 -8.19
C VAL A 132 -21.99 -21.65 -8.07
N GLN A 133 -22.55 -22.74 -8.58
CA GLN A 133 -24.00 -23.00 -8.47
C GLN A 133 -24.45 -23.11 -7.00
N ARG A 134 -23.67 -23.79 -6.15
CA ARG A 134 -23.96 -23.87 -4.70
C ARG A 134 -24.00 -22.49 -4.04
N PHE A 135 -23.07 -21.60 -4.40
CA PHE A 135 -23.08 -20.22 -3.93
C PHE A 135 -24.33 -19.47 -4.38
N ILE A 136 -24.70 -19.58 -5.66
CA ILE A 136 -25.90 -18.95 -6.22
C ILE A 136 -27.18 -19.44 -5.52
N ASP A 137 -27.23 -20.72 -5.18
CA ASP A 137 -28.36 -21.36 -4.50
C ASP A 137 -28.37 -21.09 -2.98
N GLY A 138 -27.39 -20.35 -2.43
CA GLY A 138 -27.29 -20.03 -1.01
C GLY A 138 -27.03 -21.26 -0.14
N GLN A 139 -26.25 -22.22 -0.64
CA GLN A 139 -25.90 -23.45 0.06
C GLN A 139 -24.47 -23.38 0.61
N PRO A 140 -24.27 -22.91 1.86
CA PRO A 140 -22.93 -22.79 2.43
C PRO A 140 -22.27 -24.14 2.60
N THR A 141 -20.96 -24.17 2.37
CA THR A 141 -20.13 -25.36 2.62
C THR A 141 -19.70 -25.47 4.08
N GLY A 142 -19.73 -24.35 4.81
CA GLY A 142 -19.14 -24.24 6.14
C GLY A 142 -17.62 -24.01 6.09
N ALA A 143 -17.02 -23.91 7.28
CA ALA A 143 -15.58 -23.74 7.46
C ALA A 143 -14.82 -25.00 7.04
N GLY A 144 -14.10 -24.92 5.92
CA GLY A 144 -13.17 -25.95 5.46
C GLY A 144 -11.72 -25.59 5.79
N VAL A 145 -10.80 -26.09 4.97
CA VAL A 145 -9.35 -26.07 5.23
C VAL A 145 -8.78 -24.67 5.02
N LEU A 146 -9.21 -23.95 3.99
CA LEU A 146 -8.71 -22.61 3.68
C LEU A 146 -9.21 -21.57 4.67
N PHE A 147 -10.48 -21.66 5.07
CA PHE A 147 -11.02 -20.83 6.13
C PHE A 147 -10.25 -21.08 7.43
N ALA A 148 -10.06 -22.34 7.82
CA ALA A 148 -9.34 -22.70 9.04
C ALA A 148 -7.88 -22.20 9.01
N GLU A 149 -7.19 -22.35 7.87
CA GLU A 149 -5.82 -21.84 7.69
C GLU A 149 -5.76 -20.33 7.92
N PHE A 150 -6.67 -19.58 7.30
CA PHE A 150 -6.70 -18.13 7.44
C PHE A 150 -7.07 -17.68 8.85
N ALA A 151 -8.10 -18.30 9.46
CA ALA A 151 -8.57 -17.99 10.81
C ALA A 151 -7.52 -18.29 11.89
N MET A 152 -6.61 -19.26 11.65
CA MET A 152 -5.53 -19.61 12.58
C MET A 152 -4.31 -18.67 12.53
N ARG A 153 -4.27 -17.72 11.60
CA ARG A 153 -3.14 -16.79 11.53
C ARG A 153 -3.13 -15.88 12.77
N SER A 154 -1.94 -15.61 13.30
CA SER A 154 -1.78 -14.80 14.51
C SER A 154 -2.35 -13.39 14.33
N ASP A 155 -2.10 -12.76 13.18
CA ASP A 155 -2.61 -11.43 12.85
C ASP A 155 -4.15 -11.38 12.80
N VAL A 156 -4.78 -12.39 12.18
CA VAL A 156 -6.25 -12.53 12.13
C VAL A 156 -6.85 -12.75 13.52
N SER A 157 -6.19 -13.56 14.35
CA SER A 157 -6.63 -13.82 15.72
C SER A 157 -6.45 -12.62 16.65
N GLU A 158 -5.37 -11.85 16.50
CA GLU A 158 -5.07 -10.68 17.34
C GLU A 158 -6.06 -9.53 17.13
N ILE A 159 -6.56 -9.37 15.90
CA ILE A 159 -7.57 -8.35 15.56
C ILE A 159 -9.01 -8.81 15.82
N GLY A 160 -9.20 -10.08 16.20
CA GLY A 160 -10.52 -10.63 16.52
C GLY A 160 -11.47 -10.75 15.32
N LEU A 161 -10.96 -10.91 14.09
CA LEU A 161 -11.77 -10.82 12.86
C LEU A 161 -12.97 -11.79 12.82
N PHE A 162 -12.79 -13.00 13.37
CA PHE A 162 -13.82 -14.05 13.44
C PHE A 162 -14.22 -14.37 14.89
N GLU A 163 -14.14 -13.40 15.81
CA GLU A 163 -14.71 -13.55 17.15
C GLU A 163 -16.23 -13.74 17.12
N SER A 164 -16.89 -13.10 16.15
CA SER A 164 -18.26 -13.43 15.76
C SER A 164 -18.22 -14.37 14.57
N GLU A 165 -18.90 -15.51 14.67
CA GLU A 165 -19.01 -16.45 13.56
C GLU A 165 -19.76 -15.80 12.39
N PRO A 166 -19.22 -15.86 11.15
CA PRO A 166 -19.91 -15.33 9.99
C PRO A 166 -21.26 -15.98 9.76
N GLY A 167 -22.22 -15.25 9.17
CA GLY A 167 -23.55 -15.79 8.87
C GLY A 167 -23.54 -17.04 7.98
N ALA A 168 -22.67 -17.07 6.96
CA ALA A 168 -22.43 -18.25 6.13
C ALA A 168 -21.00 -18.28 5.59
N ILE A 169 -20.51 -19.47 5.25
CA ILE A 169 -19.16 -19.67 4.66
C ILE A 169 -19.28 -20.56 3.42
N TYR A 170 -18.71 -20.08 2.31
CA TYR A 170 -18.62 -20.78 1.04
C TYR A 170 -17.15 -20.95 0.67
N GLU A 171 -16.68 -22.19 0.66
CA GLU A 171 -15.29 -22.53 0.38
C GLU A 171 -15.13 -23.08 -1.03
N PHE A 172 -14.09 -22.57 -1.69
CA PHE A 172 -13.67 -22.92 -3.04
C PHE A 172 -12.23 -23.46 -2.99
N ASP A 173 -11.72 -23.98 -4.10
CA ASP A 173 -10.33 -24.43 -4.22
C ASP A 173 -9.32 -23.27 -4.23
N TRP A 174 -9.75 -22.08 -4.66
CA TRP A 174 -8.93 -20.87 -4.74
C TRP A 174 -9.00 -19.96 -3.49
N GLY A 175 -9.96 -20.18 -2.59
CA GLY A 175 -10.26 -19.27 -1.48
C GLY A 175 -11.60 -19.54 -0.82
N PHE A 176 -12.12 -18.55 -0.10
CA PHE A 176 -13.43 -18.65 0.54
C PHE A 176 -14.15 -17.30 0.58
N ILE A 177 -15.47 -17.36 0.72
CA ILE A 177 -16.34 -16.21 0.89
C ILE A 177 -17.10 -16.38 2.20
N THR A 178 -17.06 -15.35 3.04
CA THR A 178 -17.95 -15.26 4.20
C THR A 178 -19.09 -14.31 3.88
N GLU A 179 -20.29 -14.68 4.27
CA GLU A 179 -21.50 -13.88 4.05
C GLU A 179 -22.09 -13.44 5.40
N ASP A 180 -22.27 -12.13 5.54
CA ASP A 180 -23.07 -11.49 6.57
C ASP A 180 -24.27 -10.79 5.88
N PRO A 181 -25.32 -10.35 6.60
CA PRO A 181 -26.49 -9.74 5.97
C PRO A 181 -26.14 -8.52 5.09
N GLY A 182 -26.20 -8.71 3.77
CA GLY A 182 -25.89 -7.69 2.77
C GLY A 182 -24.40 -7.50 2.46
N GLU A 183 -23.53 -8.39 2.94
CA GLU A 183 -22.08 -8.30 2.79
C GLU A 183 -21.48 -9.64 2.37
N TRP A 184 -20.66 -9.64 1.31
CA TRP A 184 -19.82 -10.78 0.93
C TRP A 184 -18.36 -10.38 1.03
N ASN A 185 -17.63 -11.02 1.94
CA ASN A 185 -16.19 -10.83 2.10
C ASN A 185 -15.44 -11.94 1.37
N VAL A 186 -14.64 -11.57 0.39
CA VAL A 186 -13.97 -12.48 -0.54
C VAL A 186 -12.49 -12.59 -0.19
N TYR A 187 -12.04 -13.78 0.18
CA TYR A 187 -10.66 -14.08 0.58
C TYR A 187 -10.01 -15.00 -0.45
N VAL A 188 -8.98 -14.51 -1.14
CA VAL A 188 -8.22 -15.29 -2.13
C VAL A 188 -6.93 -15.79 -1.50
N THR A 189 -6.74 -17.11 -1.48
CA THR A 189 -5.66 -17.79 -0.75
C THR A 189 -4.28 -17.27 -1.11
N GLU A 190 -3.96 -17.24 -2.40
CA GLU A 190 -2.64 -16.81 -2.86
C GLU A 190 -2.38 -15.32 -2.57
N VAL A 191 -3.42 -14.49 -2.51
CA VAL A 191 -3.29 -13.05 -2.22
C VAL A 191 -2.94 -12.85 -0.75
N TRP A 192 -3.69 -13.43 0.19
CA TRP A 192 -3.41 -13.20 1.60
C TRP A 192 -2.15 -13.93 2.09
N ARG A 193 -1.72 -15.01 1.43
CA ARG A 193 -0.44 -15.69 1.73
C ARG A 193 0.77 -14.82 1.41
N ARG A 194 0.65 -13.93 0.42
CA ARG A 194 1.68 -12.95 0.05
C ARG A 194 1.75 -11.73 0.97
N GLY A 195 0.82 -11.63 1.93
CA GLY A 195 0.74 -10.53 2.88
C GLY A 195 -0.22 -9.43 2.43
N THR A 196 -0.71 -8.66 3.39
CA THR A 196 -1.77 -7.65 3.21
C THR A 196 -1.26 -6.35 2.60
N VAL A 197 -0.02 -5.98 2.91
CA VAL A 197 0.59 -4.73 2.45
C VAL A 197 0.86 -4.80 0.95
N GLY A 198 0.26 -3.88 0.19
CA GLY A 198 0.45 -3.74 -1.25
C GLY A 198 -0.41 -4.67 -2.12
N HIS A 199 -0.60 -5.94 -1.77
CA HIS A 199 -1.41 -6.86 -2.59
C HIS A 199 -2.91 -6.56 -2.50
N PHE A 200 -3.37 -6.04 -1.36
CA PHE A 200 -4.76 -5.61 -1.23
C PHE A 200 -5.08 -4.37 -2.07
N ASP A 201 -4.18 -3.38 -2.08
CA ASP A 201 -4.31 -2.19 -2.93
C ASP A 201 -4.33 -2.57 -4.42
N ARG A 202 -3.56 -3.61 -4.79
CA ARG A 202 -3.55 -4.15 -6.15
C ARG A 202 -4.85 -4.90 -6.50
N MET A 203 -5.46 -5.61 -5.56
CA MET A 203 -6.80 -6.20 -5.74
C MET A 203 -7.86 -5.12 -5.96
N LEU A 204 -7.78 -4.01 -5.21
CA LEU A 204 -8.67 -2.86 -5.41
C LEU A 204 -8.44 -2.19 -6.77
N GLY A 205 -7.20 -2.01 -7.18
CA GLY A 205 -6.84 -1.55 -8.51
C GLY A 205 -7.43 -2.44 -9.61
N ALA A 206 -7.41 -3.76 -9.42
CA ALA A 206 -8.00 -4.71 -10.35
C ALA A 206 -9.54 -4.63 -10.41
N TRP A 207 -10.21 -4.47 -9.27
CA TRP A 207 -11.66 -4.22 -9.22
C TRP A 207 -12.03 -2.98 -10.02
N ARG A 208 -11.36 -1.87 -9.74
CA ARG A 208 -11.61 -0.60 -10.43
C ARG A 208 -11.33 -0.71 -11.93
N LEU A 209 -10.30 -1.45 -12.35
CA LEU A 209 -10.03 -1.68 -13.77
C LEU A 209 -11.17 -2.45 -14.46
N GLU A 210 -11.73 -3.46 -13.79
CA GLU A 210 -12.85 -4.25 -14.31
C GLU A 210 -14.19 -3.50 -14.31
N THR A 211 -14.39 -2.55 -13.39
CA THR A 211 -15.68 -1.86 -13.20
C THR A 211 -15.72 -0.45 -13.77
N THR A 212 -14.58 0.20 -13.99
CA THR A 212 -14.51 1.52 -14.62
C THR A 212 -14.19 1.41 -16.11
N HIS A 213 -14.75 2.33 -16.91
CA HIS A 213 -14.58 2.39 -18.37
C HIS A 213 -13.17 2.86 -18.81
N ALA A 214 -12.15 2.64 -17.98
CA ALA A 214 -10.77 3.10 -18.20
C ALA A 214 -9.92 2.12 -19.02
N LEU A 215 -10.52 1.05 -19.57
CA LEU A 215 -9.84 0.15 -20.51
C LEU A 215 -9.49 0.92 -21.80
N PRO A 216 -8.28 0.74 -22.36
CA PRO A 216 -7.91 1.29 -23.66
C PRO A 216 -8.94 0.91 -24.75
N GLU A 217 -9.18 1.81 -25.70
CA GLU A 217 -10.08 1.56 -26.83
C GLU A 217 -9.76 0.21 -27.51
N GLY A 218 -10.69 -0.74 -27.43
CA GLY A 218 -10.60 -2.04 -28.13
C GLY A 218 -10.67 -3.30 -27.26
N GLN A 219 -10.64 -3.21 -25.93
CA GLN A 219 -10.88 -4.36 -25.05
C GLN A 219 -12.36 -4.46 -24.63
N LEU A 220 -12.81 -5.70 -24.41
CA LEU A 220 -14.19 -6.10 -24.08
C LEU A 220 -14.78 -5.16 -23.00
N ARG A 221 -16.03 -4.71 -23.23
CA ARG A 221 -16.73 -3.83 -22.29
C ARG A 221 -16.71 -4.43 -20.89
N ALA A 222 -16.30 -3.61 -19.92
CA ALA A 222 -16.45 -3.87 -18.50
C ALA A 222 -17.84 -4.49 -18.21
N PRO A 223 -17.93 -5.59 -17.45
CA PRO A 223 -19.22 -6.16 -17.08
C PRO A 223 -20.09 -5.12 -16.37
N HIS A 224 -21.37 -5.07 -16.72
CA HIS A 224 -22.30 -4.14 -16.08
C HIS A 224 -22.53 -4.56 -14.63
N VAL A 225 -21.89 -3.85 -13.70
CA VAL A 225 -22.07 -4.04 -12.26
C VAL A 225 -23.55 -3.76 -11.89
N PRO A 226 -24.24 -4.62 -11.13
CA PRO A 226 -25.61 -4.40 -10.71
C PRO A 226 -25.76 -3.09 -9.93
N ALA A 227 -26.86 -2.38 -10.15
CA ALA A 227 -27.16 -1.17 -9.39
C ALA A 227 -27.34 -1.51 -7.89
N GLY A 228 -26.62 -0.78 -7.03
CA GLY A 228 -26.66 -1.01 -5.59
C GLY A 228 -25.63 -2.02 -5.07
N LEU A 229 -24.83 -2.64 -5.94
CA LEU A 229 -23.61 -3.33 -5.54
C LEU A 229 -22.48 -2.30 -5.39
N ALA A 230 -21.93 -2.19 -4.19
CA ALA A 230 -20.80 -1.31 -3.88
C ALA A 230 -19.63 -2.13 -3.34
N GLU A 231 -18.40 -1.67 -3.56
CA GLU A 231 -17.25 -2.17 -2.82
C GLU A 231 -17.04 -1.38 -1.53
N GLU A 232 -16.63 -2.06 -0.46
CA GLU A 232 -16.09 -1.38 0.71
C GLU A 232 -14.56 -1.34 0.62
N VAL A 233 -14.00 -0.13 0.69
CA VAL A 233 -12.56 0.10 0.76
C VAL A 233 -12.19 0.34 2.22
N GLY A 234 -11.70 -0.70 2.89
CA GLY A 234 -11.39 -0.53 4.31
C GLY A 234 -10.63 -1.67 4.96
N ILE A 235 -9.93 -1.30 6.04
CA ILE A 235 -9.26 -2.17 7.01
C ILE A 235 -10.24 -3.10 7.74
N ALA A 236 -11.56 -2.88 7.60
CA ALA A 236 -12.62 -3.53 8.37
C ALA A 236 -12.59 -5.06 8.30
N ARG A 237 -12.15 -5.66 7.19
CA ARG A 237 -12.16 -7.12 6.98
C ARG A 237 -10.82 -7.67 6.48
N PHE A 238 -9.72 -7.17 7.04
CA PHE A 238 -8.32 -7.62 6.89
C PHE A 238 -8.08 -8.68 5.79
N SER A 239 -7.55 -8.27 4.64
CA SER A 239 -7.27 -9.14 3.47
C SER A 239 -8.47 -9.59 2.63
N ALA A 240 -9.67 -9.05 2.83
CA ALA A 240 -10.84 -9.36 1.99
C ALA A 240 -11.26 -8.21 1.09
N LEU A 241 -11.67 -8.54 -0.14
CA LEU A 241 -12.49 -7.63 -0.95
C LEU A 241 -13.94 -7.78 -0.51
N THR A 242 -14.53 -6.72 0.00
CA THR A 242 -15.91 -6.71 0.50
C THR A 242 -16.85 -6.13 -0.54
N LEU A 243 -17.88 -6.89 -0.87
CA LEU A 243 -18.97 -6.50 -1.75
C LEU A 243 -20.23 -6.29 -0.90
N LEU A 244 -20.80 -5.09 -0.97
CA LEU A 244 -21.99 -4.67 -0.24
C LEU A 244 -23.19 -4.56 -1.19
N ALA A 245 -24.30 -5.22 -0.86
CA ALA A 245 -25.56 -4.99 -1.54
C ALA A 245 -26.76 -5.33 -0.64
N GLY A 246 -27.97 -4.97 -1.08
CA GLY A 246 -29.18 -5.54 -0.49
C GLY A 246 -29.31 -7.04 -0.77
N ASP A 247 -30.26 -7.69 -0.08
CA ASP A 247 -30.59 -9.11 -0.29
C ASP A 247 -31.38 -9.32 -1.60
N ASP A 248 -30.72 -9.08 -2.73
CA ASP A 248 -31.27 -9.26 -4.07
C ASP A 248 -30.69 -10.55 -4.71
N PRO A 249 -31.53 -11.57 -4.98
CA PRO A 249 -31.11 -12.80 -5.67
C PRO A 249 -30.44 -12.56 -7.04
N ALA A 250 -30.77 -11.46 -7.72
CA ALA A 250 -30.12 -11.10 -8.98
C ALA A 250 -28.66 -10.68 -8.77
N VAL A 251 -28.36 -9.97 -7.68
CA VAL A 251 -27.00 -9.57 -7.30
C VAL A 251 -26.18 -10.81 -6.93
N ARG A 252 -26.71 -11.72 -6.10
CA ARG A 252 -26.04 -12.99 -5.79
C ARG A 252 -25.72 -13.80 -7.05
N ARG A 253 -26.69 -13.92 -7.97
CA ARG A 253 -26.47 -14.60 -9.25
C ARG A 253 -25.34 -13.95 -10.05
N TRP A 254 -25.31 -12.62 -10.14
CA TRP A 254 -24.24 -11.89 -10.81
C TRP A 254 -22.88 -12.11 -10.13
N ILE A 255 -22.82 -12.13 -8.79
CA ILE A 255 -21.58 -12.41 -8.05
C ILE A 255 -21.06 -13.80 -8.43
N GLY A 256 -21.93 -14.81 -8.51
CA GLY A 256 -21.54 -16.16 -8.95
C GLY A 256 -21.10 -16.22 -10.42
N GLU A 257 -21.99 -15.85 -11.33
CA GLU A 257 -21.83 -16.06 -12.77
C GLU A 257 -20.82 -15.12 -13.41
N VAL A 258 -20.66 -13.90 -12.89
CA VAL A 258 -19.80 -12.87 -13.49
C VAL A 258 -18.56 -12.64 -12.64
N PHE A 259 -18.74 -12.29 -11.36
CA PHE A 259 -17.60 -11.91 -10.54
C PHE A 259 -16.69 -13.09 -10.21
N ILE A 260 -17.20 -14.15 -9.57
CA ILE A 260 -16.40 -15.33 -9.16
C ILE A 260 -15.86 -16.09 -10.39
N THR A 261 -16.67 -16.19 -11.44
CA THR A 261 -16.36 -17.02 -12.62
C THR A 261 -15.42 -16.32 -13.61
N HIS A 262 -15.54 -15.00 -13.79
CA HIS A 262 -14.84 -14.29 -14.86
C HIS A 262 -13.92 -13.16 -14.38
N MET A 263 -14.37 -12.33 -13.43
CA MET A 263 -13.59 -11.15 -13.00
C MET A 263 -12.50 -11.52 -11.99
N LEU A 264 -12.88 -12.18 -10.89
CA LEU A 264 -12.01 -12.50 -9.77
C LEU A 264 -10.76 -13.31 -10.16
N PRO A 265 -10.81 -14.31 -11.07
CA PRO A 265 -9.62 -15.04 -11.49
C PRO A 265 -8.57 -14.14 -12.15
N VAL A 266 -9.01 -13.22 -13.00
CA VAL A 266 -8.14 -12.28 -13.72
C VAL A 266 -7.65 -11.19 -12.78
N MET A 267 -8.54 -10.67 -11.92
CA MET A 267 -8.19 -9.68 -10.90
C MET A 267 -7.09 -10.21 -9.97
N ALA A 268 -7.24 -11.44 -9.47
CA ALA A 268 -6.26 -12.06 -8.60
C ALA A 268 -4.91 -12.28 -9.31
N ALA A 269 -4.93 -12.68 -10.58
CA ALA A 269 -3.71 -12.81 -11.37
C ALA A 269 -2.96 -11.47 -11.53
N ARG A 270 -3.68 -10.38 -11.84
CA ARG A 270 -3.10 -9.03 -11.92
C ARG A 270 -2.56 -8.53 -10.58
N ALA A 271 -3.28 -8.83 -9.49
CA ALA A 271 -2.84 -8.44 -8.17
C ALA A 271 -1.55 -9.15 -7.74
N LEU A 272 -1.38 -10.42 -8.13
CA LEU A 272 -0.21 -11.25 -7.82
C LEU A 272 0.99 -11.02 -8.75
N ASP A 273 0.78 -10.55 -9.98
CA ASP A 273 1.88 -10.25 -10.90
C ASP A 273 2.57 -8.94 -10.50
N GLU A 274 3.73 -9.05 -9.82
CA GLU A 274 4.55 -7.91 -9.41
C GLU A 274 4.94 -6.97 -10.57
N ASN A 275 4.93 -7.45 -11.81
CA ASN A 275 5.23 -6.67 -13.00
C ASN A 275 3.99 -6.04 -13.64
N TYR A 276 2.78 -6.46 -13.24
CA TYR A 276 1.54 -5.85 -13.70
C TYR A 276 1.42 -4.46 -13.10
N ASP A 277 1.18 -3.49 -13.97
CA ASP A 277 1.11 -2.09 -13.62
C ASP A 277 -0.31 -1.60 -13.88
N PHE A 278 -0.95 -1.07 -12.84
CA PHE A 278 -2.32 -0.58 -12.95
C PHE A 278 -2.31 0.81 -13.58
N PRO A 279 -3.17 1.10 -14.59
CA PRO A 279 -3.22 2.42 -15.18
C PRO A 279 -3.46 3.50 -14.10
N ALA A 280 -2.68 4.59 -14.12
CA ALA A 280 -2.75 5.65 -13.11
C ALA A 280 -4.17 6.20 -12.87
N LYS A 281 -4.98 6.31 -13.94
CA LYS A 281 -6.38 6.74 -13.88
C LYS A 281 -7.28 5.85 -13.01
N VAL A 282 -6.91 4.59 -12.82
CA VAL A 282 -7.64 3.61 -11.98
C VAL A 282 -7.26 3.78 -10.51
N MET A 283 -6.03 4.22 -10.23
CA MET A 283 -5.51 4.43 -8.88
C MET A 283 -5.85 5.82 -8.31
N GLU A 284 -6.13 6.82 -9.16
CA GLU A 284 -6.44 8.21 -8.77
C GLU A 284 -7.90 8.45 -8.31
N LEU A 285 -8.77 7.44 -8.44
CA LEU A 285 -10.17 7.54 -7.98
C LEU A 285 -10.21 7.42 -6.45
N ASN A 286 -10.15 8.55 -5.75
CA ASN A 286 -10.49 8.66 -4.32
C ASN A 286 -11.93 9.16 -4.18
#